data_AF-A0A423W1E2-F1
#
_entry.id   AF-A0A423W1E2-F1
#
_cell.length_a   1.000
_cell.length_b   1.000
_cell.length_c   1.000
_cell.angle_alpha   90.00
_cell.angle_beta   90.00
_cell.angle_gamma   90.00
#
_symmetry.space_group_name_H-M   'P 1'
#
loop_
_entity.id
_entity.type
_entity.pdbx_description
1 polymer ?
#
loop_
_entity_poly.entity_id
_entity_poly.type
_entity_poly.pdbx_seq_one_letter_code
_entity_poly.pdbx_strand_id
1 'polypeptide(L)'
;MTVDAEKVAVITGGCGGIGFAVAQALAARGGWQIHLIDIKEEDGNQAASSLPRATFHRANLLNYDELAAAFKAAFTAGGNNRLDFVFANAGTIEMPTRRVNPDSIEAPPPPDFTSLEVNLKGGINTVHLARHYLNLSPEKGSIVITSSSAGIWPAYWAPVYTASKFGLVGFMRTVAHIYKPEGIRVNALCPGAVRTPLMPPAAWECMPEDVFTPIELIGEIVLKMAEGKEVVDSKGVRVSPEELYGQSIVANGKNFYVQSGPEYCDDVLARTMESTKNQKEELD
;
A
#
# COMPACT_ATOMS: atom_id res chain seq x y z
N MET A 1 -29.94 11.76 -19.68
CA MET A 1 -28.51 11.39 -19.68
C MET A 1 -28.11 11.35 -18.22
N THR A 2 -28.06 10.17 -17.61
CA THR A 2 -27.53 10.00 -16.27
C THR A 2 -26.05 10.37 -16.35
N VAL A 3 -25.65 11.44 -15.66
CA VAL A 3 -24.23 11.67 -15.41
C VAL A 3 -23.81 10.44 -14.59
N ASP A 4 -22.98 9.56 -15.14
CA ASP A 4 -22.43 8.46 -14.36
C ASP A 4 -21.84 9.07 -13.09
N ALA A 5 -22.33 8.64 -11.93
CA ALA A 5 -21.88 9.20 -10.68
C ALA A 5 -20.36 9.00 -10.58
N GLU A 6 -19.62 10.06 -10.24
CA GLU A 6 -18.16 10.02 -10.15
C GLU A 6 -17.71 9.02 -9.09
N LYS A 7 -16.68 8.23 -9.39
CA LYS A 7 -16.06 7.28 -8.46
C LYS A 7 -15.30 8.03 -7.37
N VAL A 8 -15.26 7.50 -6.16
CA VAL A 8 -14.58 8.12 -5.03
C VAL A 8 -13.34 7.34 -4.66
N ALA A 9 -12.21 8.04 -4.60
CA ALA A 9 -10.92 7.49 -4.17
C ALA A 9 -10.43 8.16 -2.88
N VAL A 10 -9.95 7.37 -1.93
CA VAL A 10 -9.25 7.85 -0.72
C VAL A 10 -7.78 7.43 -0.79
N ILE A 11 -6.86 8.36 -0.57
CA ILE A 11 -5.42 8.13 -0.65
C ILE A 11 -4.75 8.63 0.63
N THR A 12 -4.18 7.72 1.42
CA THR A 12 -3.37 8.11 2.60
C THR A 12 -1.91 8.35 2.20
N GLY A 13 -1.27 9.34 2.81
CA GLY A 13 0.02 9.84 2.32
C GLY A 13 -0.11 10.41 0.91
N GLY A 14 -1.27 11.01 0.62
CA GLY A 14 -1.68 11.43 -0.73
C GLY A 14 -1.07 12.75 -1.19
N CYS A 15 -0.31 13.44 -0.34
CA CYS A 15 0.16 14.80 -0.60
C CYS A 15 1.62 14.86 -1.08
N GLY A 16 2.29 13.72 -1.19
CA GLY A 16 3.64 13.63 -1.77
C GLY A 16 3.99 12.25 -2.29
N GLY A 17 5.13 12.17 -2.99
CA GLY A 17 5.70 10.92 -3.49
C GLY A 17 4.69 10.05 -4.26
N ILE A 18 4.65 8.76 -3.95
CA ILE A 18 3.83 7.76 -4.64
C ILE A 18 2.32 8.06 -4.51
N GLY A 19 1.86 8.49 -3.33
CA GLY A 19 0.44 8.77 -3.10
C GLY A 19 -0.07 9.90 -4.00
N PHE A 20 0.71 10.97 -4.12
CA PHE A 20 0.35 12.09 -4.99
C PHE A 20 0.43 11.73 -6.48
N ALA A 21 1.41 10.92 -6.89
CA ALA A 21 1.49 10.45 -8.27
C ALA A 21 0.28 9.59 -8.67
N VAL A 22 -0.22 8.74 -7.75
CA VAL A 22 -1.46 7.99 -7.97
C VAL A 22 -2.67 8.93 -8.04
N ALA A 23 -2.73 9.97 -7.19
CA ALA A 23 -3.77 10.99 -7.27
C ALA A 23 -3.76 11.71 -8.64
N GLN A 24 -2.59 12.08 -9.14
CA GLN A 24 -2.41 12.67 -10.47
C GLN A 24 -2.89 11.72 -11.58
N ALA A 25 -2.55 10.43 -11.49
CA ALA A 25 -2.97 9.43 -12.47
C ALA A 25 -4.51 9.25 -12.50
N LEU A 26 -5.16 9.21 -11.33
CA LEU A 26 -6.64 9.18 -11.20
C LEU A 26 -7.29 10.46 -11.73
N ALA A 27 -6.71 11.62 -11.44
CA ALA A 27 -7.20 12.90 -11.92
C ALA A 27 -7.13 12.98 -13.45
N ALA A 28 -6.01 12.57 -14.03
CA ALA A 28 -5.79 12.52 -15.48
C ALA A 28 -6.72 11.51 -16.17
N ARG A 29 -7.03 10.38 -15.50
CA ARG A 29 -8.00 9.39 -15.98
C ARG A 29 -9.42 9.97 -16.06
N GLY A 30 -9.78 10.85 -15.12
CA GLY A 30 -11.10 11.46 -15.03
C GLY A 30 -12.17 10.54 -14.44
N GLY A 31 -13.30 11.12 -14.04
CA GLY A 31 -14.41 10.38 -13.41
C GLY A 31 -14.18 10.03 -11.95
N TRP A 32 -13.16 10.63 -11.31
CA TRP A 32 -12.81 10.42 -9.90
C TRP A 32 -12.95 11.71 -9.09
N GLN A 33 -13.56 11.59 -7.90
CA GLN A 33 -13.41 12.48 -6.77
C GLN A 33 -12.30 11.92 -5.87
N ILE A 34 -11.31 12.74 -5.56
CA ILE A 34 -10.07 12.29 -4.93
C ILE A 34 -9.95 12.92 -3.54
N HIS A 35 -9.86 12.09 -2.52
CA HIS A 35 -9.66 12.54 -1.14
C HIS A 35 -8.24 12.20 -0.69
N LEU A 36 -7.45 13.23 -0.46
CA LEU A 36 -6.07 13.12 0.01
C LEU A 36 -6.06 13.21 1.54
N ILE A 37 -5.48 12.22 2.20
CA ILE A 37 -5.31 12.20 3.65
C ILE A 37 -3.82 12.25 3.98
N ASP A 38 -3.43 13.24 4.77
CA ASP A 38 -2.04 13.42 5.21
C ASP A 38 -1.98 14.26 6.49
N ILE A 39 -0.79 14.32 7.12
CA ILE A 39 -0.57 15.07 8.36
C ILE A 39 -0.12 16.51 8.10
N LYS A 40 0.49 16.78 6.94
CA LYS A 40 1.04 18.09 6.59
C LYS A 40 0.02 18.95 5.88
N GLU A 41 -0.54 19.92 6.60
CA GLU A 41 -1.65 20.75 6.13
C GLU A 41 -1.30 21.61 4.90
N GLU A 42 -0.10 22.22 4.88
CA GLU A 42 0.35 23.05 3.75
C GLU A 42 0.52 22.22 2.48
N ASP A 43 1.30 21.13 2.55
CA ASP A 43 1.50 20.18 1.44
C ASP A 43 0.15 19.65 0.93
N GLY A 44 -0.78 19.34 1.84
CA GLY A 44 -2.09 18.81 1.48
C GLY A 44 -3.00 19.81 0.78
N ASN A 45 -3.05 21.05 1.25
CA ASN A 45 -3.80 22.11 0.59
C ASN A 45 -3.24 22.41 -0.81
N GLN A 46 -1.91 22.42 -0.95
CA GLN A 46 -1.25 22.59 -2.25
C GLN A 46 -1.57 21.43 -3.21
N ALA A 47 -1.43 20.19 -2.73
CA ALA A 47 -1.71 19.00 -3.52
C ALA A 47 -3.17 18.98 -4.01
N ALA A 48 -4.15 19.20 -3.13
CA ALA A 48 -5.55 19.24 -3.51
C ALA A 48 -5.88 20.38 -4.49
N SER A 49 -5.30 21.56 -4.31
CA SER A 49 -5.53 22.71 -5.21
C SER A 49 -4.94 22.49 -6.61
N SER A 50 -3.92 21.63 -6.73
CA SER A 50 -3.28 21.32 -8.01
C SER A 50 -4.01 20.24 -8.84
N LEU A 51 -5.04 19.60 -8.28
CA LEU A 51 -5.77 18.51 -8.91
C LEU A 51 -7.26 18.85 -9.08
N PRO A 52 -7.87 18.53 -10.22
CA PRO A 52 -9.32 18.67 -10.38
C PRO A 52 -10.04 17.68 -9.45
N ARG A 53 -11.12 18.15 -8.79
CA ARG A 53 -11.98 17.33 -7.92
C ARG A 53 -11.22 16.63 -6.78
N ALA A 54 -10.18 17.26 -6.26
CA ALA A 54 -9.46 16.78 -5.10
C ALA A 54 -9.86 17.56 -3.83
N THR A 55 -9.91 16.87 -2.70
CA THR A 55 -10.15 17.45 -1.39
C THR A 55 -9.14 16.90 -0.40
N PHE A 56 -8.51 17.79 0.36
CA PHE A 56 -7.58 17.41 1.41
C PHE A 56 -8.30 17.24 2.75
N HIS A 57 -7.88 16.22 3.50
CA HIS A 57 -8.26 16.00 4.90
C HIS A 57 -7.00 15.84 5.74
N ARG A 58 -6.80 16.72 6.72
CA ARG A 58 -5.73 16.55 7.69
C ARG A 58 -6.11 15.44 8.67
N ALA A 59 -5.34 14.36 8.71
CA ALA A 59 -5.50 13.31 9.72
C ALA A 59 -4.20 12.54 9.97
N ASN A 60 -3.94 12.24 11.24
CA ASN A 60 -2.90 11.30 11.64
C ASN A 60 -3.44 9.86 11.62
N LEU A 61 -2.80 8.96 10.88
CA LEU A 61 -3.22 7.56 10.78
C LEU A 61 -3.16 6.79 12.12
N LEU A 62 -2.40 7.31 13.09
CA LEU A 62 -2.34 6.77 14.45
C LEU A 62 -3.46 7.30 15.36
N ASN A 63 -4.16 8.37 14.94
CA ASN A 63 -5.38 8.84 15.56
C ASN A 63 -6.58 8.28 14.79
N TYR A 64 -7.17 7.21 15.31
CA TYR A 64 -8.25 6.51 14.64
C TYR A 64 -9.49 7.40 14.40
N ASP A 65 -9.80 8.31 15.31
CA ASP A 65 -10.98 9.18 15.20
C ASP A 65 -10.80 10.23 14.08
N GLU A 66 -9.60 10.79 13.94
CA GLU A 66 -9.27 11.69 12.82
C GLU A 66 -9.39 10.95 11.48
N LEU A 67 -8.82 9.75 11.40
CA LEU A 67 -8.89 8.94 10.18
C LEU A 67 -10.33 8.54 9.84
N ALA A 68 -11.12 8.13 10.84
CA ALA A 68 -12.52 7.79 10.65
C ALA A 68 -13.36 8.99 10.19
N ALA A 69 -13.10 10.18 10.75
CA ALA A 69 -13.75 11.42 10.31
C ALA A 69 -13.44 11.75 8.84
N ALA A 70 -12.17 11.61 8.42
CA ALA A 70 -11.76 11.83 7.03
C ALA A 70 -12.43 10.84 6.06
N PHE A 71 -12.48 9.55 6.42
CA PHE A 71 -13.17 8.52 5.63
C PHE A 71 -14.68 8.79 5.53
N LYS A 72 -15.32 9.18 6.63
CA LYS A 72 -16.74 9.56 6.63
C LYS A 72 -16.99 10.74 5.69
N ALA A 73 -16.16 11.78 5.78
CA ALA A 73 -16.28 12.96 4.94
C ALA A 73 -16.14 12.60 3.46
N ALA A 74 -15.13 11.79 3.10
CA ALA A 74 -14.93 11.29 1.75
C ALA A 74 -16.13 10.45 1.24
N PHE A 75 -16.64 9.53 2.06
CA PHE A 75 -17.77 8.67 1.69
C PHE A 75 -19.04 9.47 1.40
N THR A 76 -19.33 10.48 2.22
CA THR A 76 -20.50 11.36 2.04
C THR A 76 -20.29 12.46 1.01
N ALA A 77 -19.08 12.61 0.47
CA ALA A 77 -18.77 13.63 -0.51
C ALA A 77 -19.64 13.45 -1.77
N GLY A 78 -20.21 14.55 -2.25
CA GLY A 78 -21.11 14.53 -3.41
C GLY A 78 -22.49 13.90 -3.16
N GLY A 79 -22.83 13.51 -1.93
CA GLY A 79 -24.17 13.00 -1.56
C GLY A 79 -24.47 11.57 -2.02
N ASN A 80 -23.51 10.88 -2.63
CA ASN A 80 -23.70 9.56 -3.23
C ASN A 80 -23.39 8.40 -2.28
N ASN A 81 -22.88 8.67 -1.06
CA ASN A 81 -22.55 7.67 -0.05
C ASN A 81 -21.77 6.49 -0.65
N ARG A 82 -20.62 6.79 -1.26
CA ARG A 82 -19.85 5.84 -2.06
C ARG A 82 -18.36 5.94 -1.79
N LEU A 83 -17.70 4.81 -1.95
CA LEU A 83 -16.26 4.65 -1.97
C LEU A 83 -15.96 3.55 -2.99
N ASP A 84 -15.00 3.80 -3.89
CA ASP A 84 -14.69 2.89 -4.99
C ASP A 84 -13.24 2.41 -4.92
N PHE A 85 -12.34 3.25 -4.39
CA PHE A 85 -10.92 2.94 -4.31
C PHE A 85 -10.28 3.50 -3.04
N VAL A 86 -9.43 2.68 -2.40
CA VAL A 86 -8.55 3.14 -1.33
C VAL A 86 -7.11 2.78 -1.62
N PHE A 87 -6.23 3.76 -1.59
CA PHE A 87 -4.79 3.57 -1.65
C PHE A 87 -4.16 3.84 -0.28
N ALA A 88 -3.88 2.76 0.46
CA ALA A 88 -3.22 2.81 1.76
C ALA A 88 -1.70 2.92 1.55
N ASN A 89 -1.19 4.15 1.45
CA ASN A 89 0.17 4.42 1.00
C ASN A 89 1.09 5.07 2.04
N ALA A 90 0.55 5.78 3.03
CA ALA A 90 1.37 6.51 4.00
C ALA A 90 2.46 5.62 4.63
N GLY A 91 3.68 6.16 4.70
CA GLY A 91 4.76 5.45 5.35
C GLY A 91 6.01 6.27 5.64
N THR A 92 6.79 5.77 6.57
CA THR A 92 8.08 6.29 7.02
C THR A 92 9.11 5.17 7.02
N ILE A 93 10.37 5.56 7.15
CA ILE A 93 11.49 4.64 7.32
C ILE A 93 12.32 5.08 8.51
N GLU A 94 12.78 4.13 9.32
CA GLU A 94 13.69 4.45 10.39
C GLU A 94 15.01 4.93 9.80
N MET A 95 15.54 6.00 10.39
CA MET A 95 16.86 6.48 10.02
C MET A 95 17.89 5.77 10.90
N PRO A 96 19.04 5.32 10.36
CA PRO A 96 20.09 4.64 11.12
C PRO A 96 20.85 5.56 12.12
N THR A 97 20.23 6.66 12.56
CA THR A 97 20.91 7.79 13.21
C THR A 97 21.07 7.66 14.72
N ARG A 98 20.58 6.59 15.36
CA ARG A 98 21.04 6.28 16.72
C ARG A 98 22.39 5.56 16.64
N ARG A 99 23.45 6.35 16.46
CA ARG A 99 24.84 5.89 16.60
C ARG A 99 24.97 5.28 18.00
N VAL A 100 24.88 3.96 18.08
CA VAL A 100 25.30 3.22 19.27
C VAL A 100 26.80 3.44 19.37
N ASN A 101 27.25 3.98 20.50
CA ASN A 101 28.68 4.06 20.76
C ASN A 101 29.21 2.62 20.89
N PRO A 102 30.04 2.13 19.95
CA PRO A 102 30.49 0.74 19.97
C PRO A 102 31.37 0.44 21.20
N ASP A 103 31.92 1.48 21.83
CA ASP A 103 32.80 1.39 23.00
C ASP A 103 32.06 1.62 24.33
N SER A 104 30.73 1.81 24.28
CA SER A 104 29.91 2.01 25.48
C SER A 104 29.45 0.68 26.06
N ILE A 105 29.62 0.51 27.37
CA ILE A 105 29.01 -0.59 28.14
C ILE A 105 27.57 -0.30 28.56
N GLU A 106 27.13 0.96 28.45
CA GLU A 106 25.76 1.37 28.75
C GLU A 106 24.80 0.85 27.69
N ALA A 107 23.55 0.58 28.11
CA ALA A 107 22.51 0.13 27.20
C ALA A 107 22.30 1.15 26.07
N PRO A 108 22.19 0.68 24.80
CA PRO A 108 21.86 1.58 23.70
C PRO A 108 20.43 2.12 23.88
N PRO A 109 20.09 3.23 23.22
CA PRO A 109 18.71 3.66 23.13
C PRO A 109 17.81 2.55 22.54
N PRO A 110 16.51 2.54 22.86
CA PRO A 110 15.59 1.58 22.27
C PRO A 110 15.54 1.72 20.73
N PRO A 111 15.12 0.67 19.99
CA PRO A 111 14.86 0.78 18.56
C PRO A 111 13.81 1.84 18.23
N ASP A 112 13.86 2.37 17.01
CA ASP A 112 12.81 3.23 16.47
C ASP A 112 11.69 2.38 15.87
N PHE A 113 10.51 2.40 16.48
CA PHE A 113 9.32 1.66 16.04
C PHE A 113 8.39 2.47 15.14
N THR A 114 8.77 3.69 14.74
CA THR A 114 7.91 4.59 13.97
C THR A 114 7.43 3.96 12.66
N SER A 115 8.30 3.23 11.95
CA SER A 115 7.91 2.51 10.72
C SER A 115 6.84 1.44 10.98
N LEU A 116 6.89 0.74 12.12
CA LEU A 116 5.86 -0.25 12.48
C LEU A 116 4.52 0.43 12.81
N GLU A 117 4.55 1.51 13.60
CA GLU A 117 3.33 2.24 13.93
C GLU A 117 2.69 2.85 12.68
N VAL A 118 3.44 3.64 11.90
CA VAL A 118 2.87 4.36 10.74
C VAL A 118 2.54 3.40 9.60
N ASN A 119 3.50 2.59 9.16
CA ASN A 119 3.32 1.78 7.94
C ASN A 119 2.33 0.65 8.20
N LEU A 120 2.54 -0.13 9.28
CA LEU A 120 1.77 -1.34 9.53
C LEU A 120 0.45 -1.02 10.25
N LYS A 121 0.50 -0.45 11.46
CA LYS A 121 -0.73 -0.16 12.22
C LYS A 121 -1.58 0.92 11.53
N GLY A 122 -0.98 2.00 11.04
CA GLY A 122 -1.69 3.02 10.25
C GLY A 122 -2.28 2.44 8.95
N GLY A 123 -1.54 1.57 8.26
CA GLY A 123 -2.04 0.82 7.11
C GLY A 123 -3.25 -0.07 7.45
N ILE A 124 -3.18 -0.83 8.54
CA ILE A 124 -4.29 -1.68 9.03
C ILE A 124 -5.51 -0.83 9.37
N ASN A 125 -5.35 0.29 10.08
CA ASN A 125 -6.45 1.22 10.38
C ASN A 125 -7.13 1.72 9.10
N THR A 126 -6.33 2.06 8.09
CA THR A 126 -6.83 2.52 6.78
C THR A 126 -7.65 1.43 6.09
N VAL A 127 -7.14 0.19 6.05
CA VAL A 127 -7.82 -0.94 5.40
C VAL A 127 -9.09 -1.33 6.15
N HIS A 128 -9.10 -1.23 7.48
CA HIS A 128 -10.27 -1.50 8.30
C HIS A 128 -11.42 -0.53 7.97
N LEU A 129 -11.14 0.77 7.92
CA LEU A 129 -12.13 1.78 7.53
C LEU A 129 -12.54 1.63 6.06
N ALA A 130 -11.59 1.32 5.17
CA ALA A 130 -11.87 1.04 3.76
C ALA A 130 -12.91 -0.08 3.60
N ARG A 131 -12.70 -1.23 4.26
CA ARG A 131 -13.66 -2.35 4.21
C ARG A 131 -15.06 -1.93 4.66
N HIS A 132 -15.17 -1.14 5.73
CA HIS A 132 -16.46 -0.66 6.23
C HIS A 132 -17.20 0.16 5.17
N TYR A 133 -16.56 1.21 4.63
CA TYR A 133 -17.21 2.11 3.66
C TYR A 133 -17.41 1.47 2.28
N LEU A 134 -16.53 0.57 1.85
CA LEU A 134 -16.72 -0.23 0.63
C LEU A 134 -17.92 -1.18 0.76
N ASN A 135 -18.17 -1.73 1.95
CA ASN A 135 -19.35 -2.56 2.19
C ASN A 135 -20.66 -1.76 2.14
N LEU A 136 -20.65 -0.51 2.61
CA LEU A 136 -21.79 0.41 2.51
C LEU A 136 -22.01 0.96 1.09
N SER A 137 -21.00 0.86 0.22
CA SER A 137 -21.05 1.40 -1.13
C SER A 137 -21.92 0.55 -2.06
N PRO A 138 -22.58 1.17 -3.06
CA PRO A 138 -23.45 0.47 -4.02
C PRO A 138 -22.66 -0.52 -4.89
N GLU A 139 -21.45 -0.15 -5.28
CA GLU A 139 -20.50 -1.02 -5.98
C GLU A 139 -19.34 -1.37 -5.04
N LYS A 140 -18.80 -2.58 -5.21
CA LYS A 140 -17.63 -3.02 -4.44
C LYS A 140 -16.36 -2.52 -5.10
N GLY A 141 -15.46 -2.03 -4.27
CA GLY A 141 -14.26 -1.34 -4.71
C GLY A 141 -12.99 -2.15 -4.58
N SER A 142 -11.87 -1.43 -4.69
CA SER A 142 -10.53 -1.98 -4.54
C SER A 142 -9.76 -1.27 -3.44
N ILE A 143 -8.91 -2.03 -2.77
CA ILE A 143 -7.90 -1.53 -1.84
C ILE A 143 -6.53 -1.91 -2.41
N VAL A 144 -5.62 -0.95 -2.47
CA VAL A 144 -4.21 -1.20 -2.76
C VAL A 144 -3.38 -0.71 -1.58
N ILE A 145 -2.52 -1.58 -1.08
CA ILE A 145 -1.62 -1.31 0.05
C ILE A 145 -0.22 -1.09 -0.51
N THR A 146 0.45 -0.01 -0.12
CA THR A 146 1.86 0.20 -0.48
C THR A 146 2.76 -0.51 0.52
N SER A 147 3.27 -1.67 0.12
CA SER A 147 4.38 -2.32 0.80
C SER A 147 5.72 -1.78 0.28
N SER A 148 6.62 -2.64 -0.18
CA SER A 148 7.93 -2.33 -0.78
C SER A 148 8.49 -3.62 -1.37
N SER A 149 9.50 -3.53 -2.24
CA SER A 149 10.39 -4.68 -2.48
C SER A 149 10.99 -5.20 -1.17
N ALA A 150 11.17 -4.32 -0.17
CA ALA A 150 11.56 -4.66 1.20
C ALA A 150 10.50 -5.48 1.98
N GLY A 151 9.29 -5.65 1.43
CA GLY A 151 8.26 -6.54 1.97
C GLY A 151 8.31 -7.96 1.41
N ILE A 152 9.18 -8.19 0.42
CA ILE A 152 9.44 -9.50 -0.18
C ILE A 152 10.89 -9.95 0.08
N TRP A 153 11.84 -9.04 -0.03
CA TRP A 153 13.26 -9.27 0.27
C TRP A 153 13.70 -8.38 1.43
N PRO A 154 14.54 -8.86 2.36
CA PRO A 154 14.96 -8.05 3.49
C PRO A 154 15.85 -6.88 3.06
N ALA A 155 15.52 -5.66 3.50
CA ALA A 155 16.42 -4.51 3.40
C ALA A 155 17.31 -4.48 4.65
N TYR A 156 18.54 -4.99 4.53
CA TYR A 156 19.45 -5.18 5.68
C TYR A 156 19.80 -3.91 6.46
N TRP A 157 19.58 -2.73 5.87
CA TRP A 157 19.86 -1.44 6.47
C TRP A 157 18.65 -0.82 7.21
N ALA A 158 17.45 -1.40 7.08
CA ALA A 158 16.22 -0.91 7.71
C ALA A 158 15.35 -2.10 8.20
N PRO A 159 15.72 -2.72 9.34
CA PRO A 159 15.08 -3.94 9.82
C PRO A 159 13.64 -3.73 10.30
N VAL A 160 13.32 -2.58 10.92
CA VAL A 160 11.96 -2.29 11.43
C VAL A 160 11.03 -1.94 10.28
N TYR A 161 11.52 -1.19 9.29
CA TYR A 161 10.85 -0.94 8.02
C TYR A 161 10.56 -2.25 7.30
N THR A 162 11.58 -3.10 7.15
CA THR A 162 11.44 -4.44 6.57
C THR A 162 10.35 -5.23 7.28
N ALA A 163 10.36 -5.30 8.61
CA ALA A 163 9.33 -5.97 9.39
C ALA A 163 7.92 -5.38 9.10
N SER A 164 7.80 -4.06 9.04
CA SER A 164 6.53 -3.39 8.71
C SER A 164 6.02 -3.74 7.32
N LYS A 165 6.91 -3.82 6.31
CA LYS A 165 6.55 -4.08 4.91
C LYS A 165 6.25 -5.56 4.65
N PHE A 166 6.98 -6.48 5.28
CA PHE A 166 6.60 -7.90 5.31
C PHE A 166 5.24 -8.09 6.00
N GLY A 167 5.03 -7.41 7.13
CA GLY A 167 3.75 -7.40 7.84
C GLY A 167 2.58 -6.97 6.96
N LEU A 168 2.77 -5.91 6.15
CA LEU A 168 1.74 -5.44 5.21
C LEU A 168 1.43 -6.46 4.10
N VAL A 169 2.44 -7.16 3.56
CA VAL A 169 2.21 -8.22 2.55
C VAL A 169 1.46 -9.40 3.15
N GLY A 170 1.86 -9.84 4.35
CA GLY A 170 1.15 -10.90 5.07
C GLY A 170 -0.29 -10.50 5.39
N PHE A 171 -0.49 -9.31 5.94
CA PHE A 171 -1.80 -8.75 6.22
C PHE A 171 -2.68 -8.67 4.96
N MET A 172 -2.14 -8.12 3.87
CA MET A 172 -2.82 -8.01 2.58
C MET A 172 -3.33 -9.36 2.09
N ARG A 173 -2.47 -10.39 2.07
CA ARG A 173 -2.82 -11.73 1.62
C ARG A 173 -3.97 -12.32 2.45
N THR A 174 -3.93 -12.14 3.77
CA THR A 174 -5.00 -12.58 4.67
C THR A 174 -6.31 -11.87 4.39
N VAL A 175 -6.31 -10.53 4.38
CA VAL A 175 -7.58 -9.78 4.21
C VAL A 175 -8.15 -9.87 2.80
N ALA A 176 -7.31 -10.06 1.78
CA ALA A 176 -7.78 -10.29 0.41
C ALA A 176 -8.68 -11.53 0.33
N HIS A 177 -8.32 -12.60 1.04
CA HIS A 177 -9.14 -13.81 1.10
C HIS A 177 -10.44 -13.55 1.88
N ILE A 178 -10.37 -12.87 3.03
CA ILE A 178 -11.53 -12.56 3.87
C ILE A 178 -12.53 -11.65 3.13
N TYR A 179 -12.03 -10.68 2.34
CA TYR A 179 -12.86 -9.66 1.70
C TYR A 179 -13.34 -10.06 0.31
N LYS A 180 -12.76 -11.10 -0.30
CA LYS A 180 -13.19 -11.61 -1.61
C LYS A 180 -14.67 -11.99 -1.66
N PRO A 181 -15.26 -12.71 -0.68
CA PRO A 181 -16.71 -12.98 -0.65
C PRO A 181 -17.58 -11.73 -0.56
N GLU A 182 -17.05 -10.61 -0.06
CA GLU A 182 -17.72 -9.31 -0.01
C GLU A 182 -17.65 -8.56 -1.35
N GLY A 183 -16.92 -9.10 -2.34
CA GLY A 183 -16.65 -8.49 -3.64
C GLY A 183 -15.56 -7.43 -3.62
N ILE A 184 -14.84 -7.26 -2.51
CA ILE A 184 -13.79 -6.24 -2.36
C ILE A 184 -12.44 -6.83 -2.76
N ARG A 185 -11.73 -6.18 -3.70
CA ARG A 185 -10.38 -6.60 -4.11
C ARG A 185 -9.34 -5.93 -3.22
N VAL A 186 -8.35 -6.70 -2.75
CA VAL A 186 -7.21 -6.15 -2.00
C VAL A 186 -5.92 -6.65 -2.63
N ASN A 187 -5.00 -5.75 -2.97
CA ASN A 187 -3.69 -6.07 -3.54
C ASN A 187 -2.59 -5.21 -2.88
N ALA A 188 -1.33 -5.57 -3.12
CA ALA A 188 -0.18 -4.78 -2.68
C ALA A 188 0.64 -4.27 -3.87
N LEU A 189 1.04 -3.01 -3.79
CA LEU A 189 2.14 -2.46 -4.58
C LEU A 189 3.44 -2.62 -3.78
N CYS A 190 4.47 -3.20 -4.39
CA CYS A 190 5.79 -3.41 -3.80
C CYS A 190 6.86 -2.67 -4.61
N PRO A 191 6.99 -1.35 -4.46
CA PRO A 191 7.96 -0.57 -5.22
C PRO A 191 9.39 -0.84 -4.75
N GLY A 192 10.33 -0.84 -5.69
CA GLY A 192 11.76 -0.68 -5.45
C GLY A 192 12.14 0.76 -5.12
N ALA A 193 13.30 1.21 -5.58
CA ALA A 193 13.74 2.58 -5.37
C ALA A 193 12.86 3.54 -6.17
N VAL A 194 12.16 4.46 -5.49
CA VAL A 194 11.40 5.56 -6.11
C VAL A 194 11.85 6.85 -5.44
N ARG A 195 12.25 7.85 -6.22
CA ARG A 195 12.63 9.16 -5.70
C ARG A 195 11.41 9.83 -5.05
N THR A 196 11.38 9.81 -3.72
CA THR A 196 10.29 10.38 -2.93
C THR A 196 10.84 11.03 -1.66
N PRO A 197 10.03 11.84 -0.96
CA PRO A 197 10.41 12.38 0.36
C PRO A 197 10.59 11.33 1.46
N LEU A 198 10.44 10.03 1.19
CA LEU A 198 10.64 8.95 2.18
C LEU A 198 12.06 8.96 2.76
N MET A 199 13.06 9.29 1.95
CA MET A 199 14.45 9.45 2.35
C MET A 199 14.98 10.80 1.86
N PRO A 200 16.00 11.39 2.53
CA PRO A 200 16.61 12.62 2.06
C PRO A 200 17.27 12.43 0.68
N PRO A 201 17.32 13.48 -0.18
CA PRO A 201 17.92 13.40 -1.51
C PRO A 201 19.31 12.76 -1.55
N ALA A 202 20.19 13.12 -0.61
CA ALA A 202 21.54 12.58 -0.51
C ALA A 202 21.58 11.05 -0.31
N ALA A 203 20.56 10.46 0.31
CA ALA A 203 20.50 9.00 0.46
C ALA A 203 20.13 8.31 -0.86
N TRP A 204 19.32 8.95 -1.72
CA TRP A 204 18.99 8.44 -3.04
C TRP A 204 20.18 8.52 -4.00
N GLU A 205 21.02 9.56 -3.88
CA GLU A 205 22.23 9.74 -4.72
C GLU A 205 23.27 8.63 -4.55
N CYS A 206 23.24 7.90 -3.42
CA CYS A 206 24.11 6.74 -3.18
C CYS A 206 23.68 5.48 -3.94
N MET A 207 22.53 5.49 -4.62
CA MET A 207 22.01 4.34 -5.37
C MET A 207 22.32 4.47 -6.88
N PRO A 208 22.57 3.35 -7.58
CA PRO A 208 22.73 3.37 -9.04
C PRO A 208 21.48 3.93 -9.75
N GLU A 209 21.66 4.72 -10.81
CA GLU A 209 20.53 5.37 -11.50
C GLU A 209 19.56 4.35 -12.12
N ASP A 210 20.08 3.21 -12.60
CA ASP A 210 19.33 2.18 -13.30
C ASP A 210 18.37 1.38 -12.41
N VAL A 211 18.52 1.46 -11.08
CA VAL A 211 17.61 0.79 -10.14
C VAL A 211 16.36 1.60 -9.82
N PHE A 212 16.29 2.86 -10.24
CA PHE A 212 15.15 3.73 -9.95
C PHE A 212 13.94 3.38 -10.82
N THR A 213 12.81 3.24 -10.13
CA THR A 213 11.50 2.97 -10.71
C THR A 213 10.83 4.30 -11.05
N PRO A 214 10.43 4.53 -12.31
CA PRO A 214 9.68 5.73 -12.69
C PRO A 214 8.37 5.82 -11.91
N ILE A 215 8.05 7.01 -11.40
CA ILE A 215 6.86 7.20 -10.57
C ILE A 215 5.57 7.11 -11.40
N GLU A 216 5.66 7.39 -12.69
CA GLU A 216 4.57 7.27 -13.66
C GLU A 216 4.16 5.80 -13.82
N LEU A 217 5.15 4.90 -13.89
CA LEU A 217 4.90 3.45 -13.93
C LEU A 217 4.13 2.98 -12.69
N ILE A 218 4.43 3.54 -11.51
CA ILE A 218 3.69 3.27 -10.29
C ILE A 218 2.22 3.69 -10.43
N GLY A 219 1.97 4.91 -10.93
CA GLY A 219 0.62 5.41 -11.19
C GLY A 219 -0.17 4.50 -12.13
N GLU A 220 0.45 4.05 -13.23
CA GLU A 220 -0.18 3.14 -14.20
C GLU A 220 -0.55 1.78 -13.59
N ILE A 221 0.36 1.19 -12.81
CA ILE A 221 0.13 -0.10 -12.15
C ILE A 221 -1.02 0.02 -11.14
N VAL A 222 -1.03 1.07 -10.33
CA VAL A 222 -2.07 1.29 -9.32
C VAL A 222 -3.43 1.57 -9.97
N LEU A 223 -3.47 2.31 -11.09
CA LEU A 223 -4.70 2.52 -11.85
C LEU A 223 -5.31 1.21 -12.35
N LYS A 224 -4.50 0.30 -12.90
CA LYS A 224 -4.97 -1.02 -13.33
C LYS A 224 -5.56 -1.81 -12.17
N MET A 225 -4.92 -1.77 -11.00
CA MET A 225 -5.45 -2.40 -9.79
C MET A 225 -6.74 -1.73 -9.30
N ALA A 226 -6.81 -0.40 -9.26
CA ALA A 226 -8.01 0.32 -8.86
C ALA A 226 -9.21 -0.06 -9.74
N GLU A 227 -9.01 -0.10 -11.05
CA GLU A 227 -10.06 -0.38 -12.04
C GLU A 227 -10.37 -1.87 -12.23
N GLY A 228 -9.56 -2.78 -11.70
CA GLY A 228 -9.76 -4.22 -11.88
C GLY A 228 -9.49 -4.68 -13.30
N LYS A 229 -8.49 -4.09 -13.96
CA LYS A 229 -8.10 -4.45 -15.33
C LYS A 229 -7.08 -5.57 -15.35
N GLU A 230 -7.00 -6.27 -16.48
CA GLU A 230 -5.93 -7.24 -16.73
C GLU A 230 -4.56 -6.58 -16.48
N VAL A 231 -3.73 -7.27 -15.72
CA VAL A 231 -2.33 -6.91 -15.51
C VAL A 231 -1.48 -7.90 -16.29
N VAL A 232 -0.70 -7.39 -17.24
CA VAL A 232 0.32 -8.17 -17.96
C VAL A 232 1.67 -7.64 -17.55
N ASP A 233 2.47 -8.50 -16.93
CA ASP A 233 3.75 -8.10 -16.38
C ASP A 233 4.90 -8.16 -17.40
N SER A 234 6.09 -7.69 -17.00
CA SER A 234 7.26 -7.63 -17.88
C SER A 234 7.77 -9.00 -18.34
N LYS A 235 7.31 -10.10 -17.73
CA LYS A 235 7.61 -11.49 -18.11
C LYS A 235 6.48 -12.13 -18.93
N GLY A 236 5.40 -11.40 -19.20
CA GLY A 236 4.23 -11.90 -19.90
C GLY A 236 3.25 -12.68 -19.03
N VAL A 237 3.43 -12.67 -17.70
CA VAL A 237 2.43 -13.24 -16.77
C VAL A 237 1.18 -12.36 -16.84
N ARG A 238 0.03 -12.99 -17.03
CA ARG A 238 -1.27 -12.34 -17.10
C ARG A 238 -2.05 -12.64 -15.84
N VAL A 239 -2.61 -11.61 -15.22
CA VAL A 239 -3.57 -11.71 -14.12
C VAL A 239 -4.88 -11.13 -14.61
N SER A 240 -5.91 -11.96 -14.68
CA SER A 240 -7.24 -11.51 -15.10
C SER A 240 -7.89 -10.61 -14.03
N PRO A 241 -8.92 -9.83 -14.37
CA PRO A 241 -9.73 -9.09 -13.40
C PRO A 241 -10.21 -9.93 -12.20
N GLU A 242 -10.59 -11.19 -12.45
CA GLU A 242 -11.10 -12.14 -11.46
C GLU A 242 -10.00 -12.67 -10.53
N GLU A 243 -8.75 -12.68 -11.00
CA GLU A 243 -7.56 -13.14 -10.27
C GLU A 243 -6.81 -11.99 -9.59
N LEU A 244 -7.19 -10.73 -9.86
CA LEU A 244 -6.57 -9.53 -9.31
C LEU A 244 -7.03 -9.24 -7.87
N TYR A 245 -6.80 -10.22 -6.99
CA TYR A 245 -6.97 -10.17 -5.55
C TYR A 245 -5.81 -10.93 -4.89
N GLY A 246 -5.32 -10.44 -3.75
CA GLY A 246 -4.22 -11.07 -3.02
C GLY A 246 -2.86 -10.99 -3.73
N GLN A 247 -2.74 -10.20 -4.80
CA GLN A 247 -1.53 -10.09 -5.59
C GLN A 247 -0.58 -9.04 -5.01
N SER A 248 0.73 -9.33 -5.04
CA SER A 248 1.77 -8.33 -4.80
C SER A 248 2.42 -7.98 -6.14
N ILE A 249 2.30 -6.74 -6.61
CA ILE A 249 2.96 -6.29 -7.83
C ILE A 249 4.27 -5.61 -7.45
N VAL A 250 5.40 -6.23 -7.81
CA VAL A 250 6.73 -5.69 -7.55
C VAL A 250 7.17 -4.85 -8.74
N ALA A 251 7.44 -3.56 -8.53
CA ALA A 251 7.90 -2.64 -9.57
C ALA A 251 9.32 -2.19 -9.28
N ASN A 252 10.27 -2.57 -10.14
CA ASN A 252 11.70 -2.28 -9.98
C ASN A 252 12.28 -1.80 -11.32
N GLY A 253 12.96 -0.66 -11.31
CA GLY A 253 13.45 -0.04 -12.53
C GLY A 253 12.28 0.23 -13.49
N LYS A 254 12.44 -0.11 -14.76
CA LYS A 254 11.37 0.05 -15.77
C LYS A 254 10.44 -1.17 -15.90
N ASN A 255 10.57 -2.14 -15.02
CA ASN A 255 9.85 -3.41 -15.10
C ASN A 255 8.96 -3.61 -13.88
N PHE A 256 7.95 -4.45 -14.04
CA PHE A 256 7.20 -4.98 -12.90
C PHE A 256 6.84 -6.44 -13.14
N TYR A 257 6.65 -7.19 -12.05
CA TYR A 257 6.19 -8.56 -12.09
C TYR A 257 5.18 -8.85 -11.00
N VAL A 258 4.32 -9.82 -11.25
CA VAL A 258 3.36 -10.29 -10.26
C VAL A 258 4.03 -11.32 -9.37
N GLN A 259 4.02 -11.06 -8.07
CA GLN A 259 4.41 -11.99 -7.02
C GLN A 259 3.13 -12.46 -6.30
N SER A 260 2.59 -13.59 -6.75
CA SER A 260 1.42 -14.20 -6.11
C SER A 260 1.71 -14.66 -4.68
N GLY A 261 0.65 -14.99 -3.94
CA GLY A 261 0.75 -15.52 -2.58
C GLY A 261 1.57 -16.82 -2.50
N PRO A 262 2.03 -17.20 -1.30
CA PRO A 262 2.57 -18.53 -1.07
C PRO A 262 1.50 -19.59 -1.38
N GLU A 263 1.94 -20.81 -1.67
CA GLU A 263 1.06 -21.91 -2.11
C GLU A 263 -0.07 -22.25 -1.10
N TYR A 264 0.16 -22.10 0.21
CA TYR A 264 -0.78 -22.52 1.25
C TYR A 264 -1.30 -21.36 2.11
N CYS A 265 -2.64 -21.27 2.24
CA CYS A 265 -3.47 -20.35 3.04
C CYS A 265 -4.94 -20.41 2.56
N ASP A 266 -5.65 -21.52 2.49
CA ASP A 266 -5.80 -22.73 3.31
C ASP A 266 -6.61 -23.75 2.43
N ASP A 267 -6.76 -25.06 2.68
CA ASP A 267 -7.58 -25.67 3.73
C ASP A 267 -6.73 -26.24 4.86
N VAL A 268 -6.73 -25.52 5.99
CA VAL A 268 -5.87 -25.68 7.19
C VAL A 268 -4.39 -25.48 6.88
N LEU A 269 -4.01 -24.34 6.28
CA LEU A 269 -2.65 -23.99 5.81
C LEU A 269 -1.93 -25.24 5.25
N ALA A 270 -2.37 -25.63 4.05
CA ALA A 270 -3.10 -26.85 3.72
C ALA A 270 -2.70 -28.20 4.38
N ARG A 271 -3.22 -28.48 5.61
CA ARG A 271 -3.06 -29.56 6.63
C ARG A 271 -1.76 -29.67 7.42
N THR A 272 -1.03 -28.59 7.46
CA THR A 272 0.35 -28.69 7.03
C THR A 272 1.14 -27.52 7.55
N MET A 273 2.45 -27.50 7.48
CA MET A 273 3.37 -27.98 6.46
C MET A 273 3.58 -29.53 6.36
N GLU A 274 2.55 -30.40 6.19
CA GLU A 274 2.73 -31.78 5.71
C GLU A 274 3.38 -32.64 6.75
N SER A 275 3.45 -32.19 8.02
CA SER A 275 4.33 -32.73 9.05
C SER A 275 5.83 -32.82 8.66
N THR A 276 6.38 -31.96 7.79
CA THR A 276 7.85 -31.90 7.53
C THR A 276 8.55 -33.22 7.09
N LYS A 277 7.80 -34.26 6.67
CA LYS A 277 8.24 -35.60 6.20
C LYS A 277 9.58 -35.55 5.43
N ASN A 278 10.65 -36.30 5.79
CA ASN A 278 10.77 -37.73 6.13
C ASN A 278 10.94 -38.13 7.61
N GLN A 279 10.38 -39.31 7.94
CA GLN A 279 10.83 -40.23 8.99
C GLN A 279 12.25 -40.71 8.64
N LYS A 280 13.26 -40.33 9.42
CA LYS A 280 14.56 -41.02 9.42
C LYS A 280 14.36 -42.23 10.33
N GLU A 281 14.15 -43.41 9.77
CA GLU A 281 14.26 -44.76 10.38
C GLU A 281 13.42 -45.75 9.54
N GLU A 282 13.85 -45.99 8.29
CA GLU A 282 13.74 -47.38 7.81
C GLU A 282 14.77 -48.17 8.61
N LEU A 283 14.25 -49.10 9.41
CA LEU A 283 14.99 -50.09 10.18
C LEU A 283 15.91 -50.88 9.23
N ASP A 284 17.22 -50.73 9.43
CA ASP A 284 18.21 -51.78 9.14
C ASP A 284 18.29 -52.75 10.32
#